data_AF-A0A928XF49-F1
#
_entry.id   AF-A0A928XF49-F1
#
_cell.length_a   1.000
_cell.length_b   1.000
_cell.length_c   1.000
_cell.angle_alpha   90.00
_cell.angle_beta   90.00
_cell.angle_gamma   90.00
#
_symmetry.space_group_name_H-M   'P 1'
#
loop_
_entity.id
_entity.type
_entity.pdbx_description
1 polymer ?
#
loop_
_entity_poly.entity_id
_entity_poly.type
_entity_poly.pdbx_seq_one_letter_code
_entity_poly.pdbx_strand_id
1 'polypeptide(L)' 'MVLLTFNERDFVLLAQRWVAEGRQHAGILLSDQFTRRQLGELLRRVLRFLNTVSAGEMVNTIRYLTEFR' A
#
# COMPACT_ATOMS: atom_id res chain seq x y z
N MET A 1 -10.94 2.54 -1.98
CA MET A 1 -9.99 2.25 -3.07
C MET A 1 -8.59 2.38 -2.49
N VAL A 2 -7.64 1.50 -2.80
CA VAL A 2 -6.25 1.58 -2.27
C VAL A 2 -5.30 1.43 -3.44
N LEU A 3 -4.22 2.21 -3.47
CA LEU A 3 -3.21 2.12 -4.52
C LEU A 3 -2.07 1.20 -4.08
N LEU A 4 -1.87 0.09 -4.79
CA LEU A 4 -0.69 -0.76 -4.66
C LEU A 4 0.42 -0.26 -5.59
N THR A 5 1.62 -0.02 -5.06
CA THR A 5 2.77 0.45 -5.85
C THR A 5 4.09 -0.09 -5.32
N PHE A 6 5.09 -0.16 -6.20
CA PHE A 6 6.48 -0.50 -5.88
C PHE A 6 7.37 0.75 -5.78
N ASN A 7 6.82 1.93 -6.10
CA ASN A 7 7.53 3.20 -6.03
C ASN A 7 7.31 3.84 -4.66
N GLU A 8 8.06 3.37 -3.67
CA GLU A 8 7.99 3.89 -2.29
C GLU A 8 8.35 5.37 -2.23
N ARG A 9 9.51 5.74 -2.77
CA ARG A 9 10.08 7.08 -2.61
C ARG A 9 9.11 8.18 -3.04
N ASP A 10 8.56 8.08 -4.24
CA ASP A 10 7.73 9.16 -4.78
C ASP A 10 6.34 9.18 -4.13
N PHE A 11 5.77 8.00 -3.84
CA PHE A 11 4.41 7.93 -3.28
C PHE A 11 4.35 8.28 -1.80
N VAL A 12 5.41 8.01 -1.02
CA VAL A 12 5.51 8.49 0.36
C VAL A 12 5.54 10.03 0.38
N LEU A 13 6.38 10.64 -0.46
CA LEU A 13 6.45 12.10 -0.56
C LEU A 13 5.12 12.71 -1.03
N LEU A 14 4.46 12.09 -2.01
CA LEU A 14 3.17 12.55 -2.51
C LEU A 14 2.08 12.48 -1.44
N ALA A 15 2.01 11.38 -0.69
CA ALA A 15 1.06 11.19 0.40
C ALA A 15 1.24 12.23 1.50
N GLN A 16 2.49 12.46 1.92
CA GLN A 16 2.82 13.49 2.92
C GLN A 16 2.41 14.88 2.44
N ARG A 17 2.66 15.22 1.18
CA ARG A 17 2.22 16.49 0.58
C ARG A 17 0.71 16.63 0.58
N TRP A 18 -0.03 15.59 0.20
CA TRP A 18 -1.50 15.63 0.21
C TRP A 18 -2.05 15.87 1.60
N VAL A 19 -1.53 15.15 2.60
CA VAL A 19 -1.94 15.36 3.99
C VAL A 19 -1.62 16.78 4.45
N ALA A 20 -0.44 17.32 4.10
CA ALA A 20 -0.05 18.70 4.41
C ALA A 20 -0.94 19.75 3.72
N GLU A 21 -1.45 19.46 2.52
CA GLU A 21 -2.41 20.28 1.78
C GLU A 21 -3.86 20.12 2.27
N GLY A 22 -4.11 19.33 3.31
CA GLY A 22 -5.46 19.04 3.80
C GLY A 22 -6.28 18.14 2.86
N ARG A 23 -5.62 17.48 1.91
CA ARG A 23 -6.24 16.57 0.94
C ARG A 23 -6.22 15.15 1.47
N GLN A 24 -7.28 14.41 1.18
CA GLN A 24 -7.36 13.00 1.55
C GLN A 24 -6.90 12.10 0.40
N HIS A 25 -6.16 11.04 0.73
CA HIS A 25 -5.90 9.93 -0.18
C HIS A 25 -6.57 8.65 0.36
N ALA A 26 -6.97 7.78 -0.55
CA ALA A 26 -7.72 6.57 -0.20
C ALA A 26 -6.84 5.44 0.40
N GLY A 27 -5.52 5.66 0.42
CA GLY A 27 -4.53 4.77 1.03
C GLY A 27 -3.52 4.24 0.03
N ILE A 28 -2.29 4.00 0.49
CA ILE A 28 -1.20 3.48 -0.33
C ILE A 28 -0.66 2.20 0.32
N LEU A 29 -0.59 1.14 -0.47
CA LEU A 29 0.04 -0.12 -0.11
C LEU A 29 1.37 -0.22 -0.87
N LEU A 30 2.47 -0.20 -0.12
CA LEU A 30 3.81 -0.28 -0.68
C LEU A 30 4.28 -1.72 -0.72
N SER A 31 4.87 -2.12 -1.83
CA SER A 31 5.45 -3.45 -1.99
C SER A 31 6.92 -3.36 -2.33
N ASP A 32 7.73 -4.22 -1.73
CA ASP A 32 9.09 -4.50 -2.18
C ASP A 32 9.07 -5.07 -3.60
N GLN A 33 10.21 -5.04 -4.30
CA GLN A 33 10.31 -5.68 -5.61
C GLN A 33 10.27 -7.20 -5.48
N PHE A 34 9.25 -7.81 -6.08
CA PHE A 34 9.13 -9.26 -6.20
C PHE A 34 9.75 -9.71 -7.53
N THR A 35 10.55 -10.77 -7.49
CA THR A 35 10.96 -11.46 -8.72
C THR A 35 9.77 -12.23 -9.30
N ARG A 36 9.84 -12.59 -10.59
CA ARG A 36 8.77 -13.39 -11.25
C ARG A 36 8.44 -14.69 -10.50
N ARG A 37 9.42 -15.32 -9.87
CA ARG A 37 9.24 -16.56 -9.10
C ARG A 37 8.43 -16.34 -7.81
N GLN A 38 8.34 -15.10 -7.32
CA GLN A 38 7.64 -14.75 -6.09
C GLN A 38 6.24 -14.16 -6.34
N LEU A 39 5.71 -14.24 -7.56
CA LEU A 39 4.37 -13.73 -7.89
C LEU A 39 3.28 -14.38 -7.03
N GLY A 40 3.38 -15.69 -6.78
CA GLY A 40 2.42 -16.37 -5.90
C GLY A 40 2.45 -15.85 -4.47
N GLU A 41 3.62 -15.45 -3.98
CA GLU A 41 3.76 -14.83 -2.66
C GLU A 41 3.17 -13.42 -2.63
N LEU A 42 3.45 -12.61 -3.66
CA LEU A 42 2.83 -11.29 -3.83
C LEU A 42 1.30 -11.39 -3.74
N LEU A 43 0.69 -12.31 -4.48
CA LEU A 43 -0.77 -12.52 -4.47
C LEU A 43 -1.29 -12.93 -3.10
N ARG A 44 -0.61 -13.86 -2.40
CA ARG A 44 -1.02 -14.28 -1.05
C ARG A 44 -0.99 -13.12 -0.05
N ARG A 45 0.05 -12.29 -0.09
CA ARG A 45 0.15 -11.10 0.77
C ARG A 45 -0.96 -10.10 0.47
N VAL A 46 -1.25 -9.86 -0.82
CA VAL A 46 -2.35 -8.97 -1.22
C VAL A 46 -3.69 -9.51 -0.73
N LEU A 47 -3.95 -10.80 -0.88
CA LEU A 47 -5.19 -11.43 -0.38
C LEU A 47 -5.30 -11.32 1.15
N ARG A 48 -4.21 -11.52 1.89
CA ARG A 48 -4.20 -11.32 3.34
C ARG A 48 -4.51 -9.87 3.72
N PHE A 49 -3.90 -8.90 3.04
CA PHE A 49 -4.21 -7.48 3.23
C PHE A 49 -5.70 -7.20 3.01
N LEU A 50 -6.26 -7.66 1.88
CA LEU A 50 -7.67 -7.45 1.54
C LEU A 50 -8.64 -8.07 2.56
N ASN A 51 -8.24 -9.17 3.21
CA ASN A 51 -9.05 -9.85 4.22
C ASN A 51 -8.87 -9.31 5.64
N THR A 52 -7.86 -8.47 5.90
CA THR A 52 -7.51 -8.02 7.27
C THR A 52 -7.65 -6.52 7.47
N VAL A 53 -7.64 -5.73 6.39
CA VAL A 53 -7.70 -4.27 6.47
C VAL A 53 -8.91 -3.76 5.71
N SER A 54 -9.76 -3.02 6.40
CA SER A 54 -10.91 -2.36 5.77
C SER A 54 -10.49 -1.13 4.97
N ALA A 55 -11.35 -0.71 4.04
CA ALA A 55 -11.10 0.50 3.25
C ALA A 55 -11.01 1.77 4.11
N GLY A 56 -11.74 1.83 5.23
CA GLY A 56 -11.72 2.98 6.14
C GLY A 56 -10.38 3.13 6.85
N GLU A 57 -9.76 2.02 7.25
CA GLU A 57 -8.44 1.99 7.91
C GLU A 57 -7.27 2.39 7.01
N MET A 58 -7.51 2.51 5.70
CA MET A 58 -6.49 2.89 4.72
C MET A 58 -6.53 4.37 4.37
N VAL A 59 -7.60 5.08 4.71
CA VAL A 59 -7.71 6.52 4.43
C VAL A 59 -6.53 7.25 5.08
N ASN A 60 -5.84 8.08 4.30
CA ASN A 60 -4.65 8.84 4.71
C ASN A 60 -3.52 8.00 5.32
N THR A 61 -3.50 6.70 5.01
CA THR A 61 -2.54 5.76 5.60
C THR A 61 -1.66 5.15 4.51
N ILE A 62 -0.41 4.88 4.88
CA ILE A 62 0.55 4.10 4.10
C ILE A 62 0.83 2.81 4.89
N ARG A 63 0.75 1.66 4.24
CA ARG A 63 1.14 0.37 4.81
C ARG A 63 2.07 -0.39 3.89
N TYR A 64 2.84 -1.30 4.45
CA TYR A 64 3.76 -2.13 3.70
C TYR A 64 3.20 -3.54 3.54
N LEU A 65 3.30 -4.07 2.32
CA LEU A 65 2.85 -5.42 2.00
C LEU A 65 3.62 -6.50 2.78
N THR A 66 4.81 -6.17 3.26
CA THR A 66 5.64 -7.02 4.11
C THR A 66 5.03 -7.30 5.49
N GLU A 67 4.06 -6.49 5.94
CA GLU A 67 3.28 -6.70 7.15
C GLU A 67 2.37 -7.95 7.05
N PHE A 68 2.02 -8.38 5.83
CA PHE A 68 1.00 -9.40 5.57
C PHE A 68 1.59 -10.76 5.11
N ARG A 69 2.53 -11.31 5.87
CA ARG A 69 3.25 -12.58 5.55
C ARG A 69 2.42 -13.85 5.62
#